data_AF-A0A9X8IU22-F1
#
_entry.id   AF-A0A9X8IU22-F1
#
_cell.length_a   1.000
_cell.length_b   1.000
_cell.length_c   1.000
_cell.angle_alpha   90.00
_cell.angle_beta   90.00
_cell.angle_gamma   90.00
#
_symmetry.space_group_name_H-M   'P 1'
#
loop_
_entity.id
_entity.type
_entity.pdbx_description
1 polymer ?
#
loop_
_entity_poly.entity_id
_entity_poly.type
_entity_poly.pdbx_seq_one_letter_code
_entity_poly.pdbx_strand_id
1 'polypeptide(L)' 'MNKKRIYIEVLLRKGIYKEESTGRQLYEMSEMELFKLIKGAGSNERSD' A
#
# COMPACT_ATOMS: atom_id res chain seq x y z
N MET A 1 6.97 -8.17 -15.45
CA MET A 1 6.00 -8.24 -14.35
C MET A 1 5.62 -6.82 -13.94
N ASN A 2 4.33 -6.47 -13.89
CA ASN A 2 3.87 -5.12 -13.54
C ASN A 2 4.20 -4.82 -12.06
N LYS A 3 5.13 -3.90 -11.78
CA LYS A 3 5.52 -3.47 -10.42
C LYS A 3 4.31 -3.11 -9.55
N LYS A 4 3.27 -2.51 -10.16
CA LYS A 4 1.95 -2.30 -9.56
C LYS A 4 1.37 -3.57 -8.89
N ARG A 5 1.40 -4.73 -9.56
CA ARG A 5 0.89 -5.98 -8.95
C ARG A 5 1.70 -6.41 -7.73
N ILE A 6 3.03 -6.28 -7.78
CA ILE A 6 3.91 -6.62 -6.67
C ILE A 6 3.59 -5.72 -5.46
N TYR A 7 3.39 -4.43 -5.68
CA TYR A 7 3.03 -3.50 -4.61
C TYR A 7 1.67 -3.79 -3.98
N ILE A 8 0.67 -4.13 -4.79
CA ILE A 8 -0.64 -4.56 -4.29
C ILE A 8 -0.49 -5.82 -3.43
N GLU A 9 0.27 -6.82 -3.88
CA GLU A 9 0.46 -8.06 -3.13
C GLU A 9 1.16 -7.83 -1.77
N VAL A 10 2.18 -6.96 -1.74
CA VAL A 10 2.86 -6.57 -0.49
C VAL A 10 1.89 -5.89 0.48
N LEU A 11 1.03 -4.99 0.00
CA LEU A 11 0.04 -4.31 0.83
C LEU A 11 -1.01 -5.28 1.37
N LEU A 12 -1.51 -6.19 0.53
CA LEU A 12 -2.45 -7.23 0.95
C LEU A 12 -1.84 -8.15 2.02
N ARG A 13 -0.57 -8.54 1.88
CA ARG A 13 0.15 -9.33 2.90
C ARG A 13 0.32 -8.58 4.22
N LYS A 14 0.32 -7.24 4.20
CA LYS A 14 0.34 -6.38 5.39
C LYS A 14 -1.07 -6.11 5.95
N GLY A 15 -2.13 -6.68 5.37
CA GLY A 15 -3.52 -6.44 5.79
C GLY A 15 -4.10 -5.11 5.32
N ILE A 16 -3.46 -4.44 4.34
CA ILE A 16 -3.92 -3.17 3.77
C ILE A 16 -4.64 -3.49 2.47
N TYR A 17 -5.94 -3.17 2.41
CA TYR A 17 -6.81 -3.49 1.27
C TYR A 17 -7.24 -2.25 0.48
N LYS A 18 -7.14 -1.07 1.07
CA LYS A 18 -7.52 0.23 0.50
C LYS A 18 -6.80 1.35 1.23
N GLU A 19 -6.78 2.55 0.65
CA GLU A 19 -6.37 3.75 1.35
C GLU A 19 -7.48 4.18 2.33
N GLU A 20 -7.15 4.39 3.61
CA GLU A 20 -8.17 4.69 4.63
C GLU A 20 -8.74 6.12 4.53
N SER A 21 -7.94 7.08 4.11
CA SER A 21 -8.32 8.51 3.99
C SER A 21 -9.32 8.77 2.87
N THR A 22 -9.13 8.12 1.72
CA THR A 22 -9.96 8.33 0.52
C THR A 22 -10.93 7.17 0.27
N GLY A 23 -10.71 6.02 0.90
CA GLY A 23 -11.46 4.79 0.66
C GLY A 23 -11.14 4.09 -0.66
N ARG A 24 -10.18 4.59 -1.46
CA ARG A 24 -9.84 4.06 -2.79
C ARG A 24 -9.20 2.67 -2.70
N GLN A 25 -9.60 1.79 -3.61
CA GLN A 25 -9.04 0.44 -3.71
C GLN A 25 -7.63 0.48 -4.28
N LEU A 26 -6.77 -0.46 -3.88
CA LEU A 26 -5.38 -0.54 -4.35
C LEU A 26 -5.25 -0.64 -5.88
N TYR A 27 -6.22 -1.29 -6.54
CA TYR A 27 -6.23 -1.43 -8.00
C TYR A 27 -6.48 -0.11 -8.72
N GLU A 28 -7.15 0.84 -8.06
CA GLU A 28 -7.45 2.18 -8.58
C GLU A 28 -6.28 3.15 -8.38
N MET A 29 -5.28 2.76 -7.60
CA MET A 29 -4.12 3.58 -7.27
C MET A 29 -3.01 3.43 -8.31
N SER A 30 -2.26 4.51 -8.50
CA SER A 30 -1.02 4.50 -9.28
C SER A 30 0.10 3.78 -8.54
N GLU A 31 1.14 3.39 -9.27
CA GLU A 31 2.32 2.73 -8.69
C GLU A 31 2.99 3.58 -7.59
N MET A 32 3.02 4.90 -7.76
CA MET A 32 3.62 5.83 -6.81
C MET A 32 2.79 5.96 -5.52
N GLU A 33 1.46 5.98 -5.63
CA GLU A 33 0.56 5.99 -4.46
C GLU A 33 0.70 4.69 -3.66
N LEU A 34 0.76 3.54 -4.34
CA LEU A 34 0.99 2.23 -3.70
C LEU A 34 2.35 2.18 -2.99
N PHE A 35 3.40 2.72 -3.61
CA PHE A 35 4.72 2.79 -2.99
C PHE A 35 4.71 3.65 -1.71
N LYS A 36 3.99 4.78 -1.71
CA LYS A 36 3.82 5.62 -0.52
C LYS A 36 3.09 4.86 0.60
N LEU A 37 2.04 4.12 0.27
CA LEU A 37 1.34 3.26 1.25
C LEU A 37 2.28 2.22 1.86
N ILE A 38 3.12 1.55 1.05
CA ILE A 38 4.09 0.56 1.53
C ILE A 38 5.09 1.21 2.50
N LYS A 39 5.60 2.40 2.16
CA LYS A 39 6.54 3.14 3.01
C LYS A 39 5.89 3.60 4.32
N GLY A 40 4.67 4.14 4.26
CA GLY A 40 3.91 4.53 5.46
C GLY A 40 3.59 3.33 6.37
N ALA A 41 3.21 2.19 5.78
CA ALA A 41 2.93 0.96 6.52
C ALA A 41 4.18 0.34 7.18
N GLY A 42 5.37 0.53 6.59
CA GLY A 42 6.64 0.09 7.19
C GLY A 42 7.20 1.05 8.25
N SER A 43 6.75 2.30 8.28
CA SER A 43 7.17 3.29 9.27
C SER A 43 6.43 3.19 10.61
N ASN A 44 5.33 2.43 10.67
CA ASN A 44 4.56 2.25 11.91
C ASN A 44 5.17 1.22 12.88
N GLU A 45 6.35 0.66 12.57
CA GLU A 45 7.08 -0.30 13.45
C GLU A 45 8.09 0.38 14.40
N ARG A 46 8.06 1.71 14.56
CA ARG A 46 8.89 2.41 15.57
C ARG A 46 8.13 3.57 16.20
N SER A 47 7.19 3.25 17.08
CA SER A 47 6.73 4.15 18.13
C SER A 47 6.29 3.30 19.32
N ASP A 48 7.25 2.58 19.89
CA ASP A 48 7.28 2.15 21.29
C ASP A 48 8.70 2.42 21.79
#